data_AF-A0A2P5NGE0-F1
#
_entry.id   AF-A0A2P5NGE0-F1
#
_cell.length_a   1.000
_cell.length_b   1.000
_cell.length_c   1.000
_cell.angle_alpha   90.00
_cell.angle_beta   90.00
_cell.angle_gamma   90.00
#
_symmetry.space_group_name_H-M   'P 1'
#
loop_
_entity.id
_entity.type
_entity.pdbx_description
1 polymer ?
#
loop_
_entity_poly.entity_id
_entity_poly.type
_entity_poly.pdbx_seq_one_letter_code
_entity_poly.pdbx_strand_id
1 'polypeptide(L)'
;MKAIKKHIKSRLSAVEEAASELALLSVEVPLLYDVQAMATSVLQACSELRISVRAADKADLPGRLLGMNCLGTLEAALDRDDASTIEQRFFDLLPDQSEGDLAGFLQAWVLKIEKACAKLAQAIRWLMALIEVDTSGCDV
;
A
#
# COMPACT_ATOMS: atom_id res chain seq x y z
N MET A 1 6.87 -24.71 5.55
CA MET A 1 7.77 -23.57 5.90
C MET A 1 8.66 -23.01 4.76
N LYS A 2 9.36 -23.75 3.87
CA LYS A 2 10.01 -23.11 2.67
C LYS A 2 8.98 -22.34 1.81
N ALA A 3 7.73 -22.81 1.84
CA ALA A 3 6.58 -22.15 1.26
C ALA A 3 6.27 -20.78 1.91
N ILE A 4 6.39 -20.60 3.24
CA ILE A 4 5.98 -19.36 3.91
C ILE A 4 6.82 -18.16 3.46
N LYS A 5 8.15 -18.28 3.49
CA LYS A 5 9.04 -17.23 2.97
C LYS A 5 8.77 -16.93 1.50
N LYS A 6 8.41 -17.95 0.72
CA LYS A 6 8.04 -17.77 -0.69
C LYS A 6 6.71 -17.01 -0.81
N HIS A 7 5.70 -17.36 -0.01
CA HIS A 7 4.42 -16.68 0.01
C HIS A 7 4.54 -15.23 0.50
N ILE A 8 5.27 -14.98 1.60
CA ILE A 8 5.55 -13.64 2.11
C ILE A 8 6.26 -12.80 1.04
N LYS A 9 7.32 -13.34 0.40
CA LYS A 9 8.00 -12.64 -0.71
C LYS A 9 7.05 -12.31 -1.86
N SER A 10 6.19 -13.25 -2.24
CA SER A 10 5.21 -13.04 -3.31
C SER A 10 4.16 -11.99 -2.92
N ARG A 11 3.70 -11.96 -1.67
CA ARG A 11 2.76 -10.95 -1.18
C ARG A 11 3.42 -9.57 -1.06
N LEU A 12 4.66 -9.52 -0.60
CA LEU A 12 5.46 -8.29 -0.61
C LEU A 12 5.60 -7.72 -2.02
N SER A 13 5.89 -8.56 -3.03
CA SER A 13 5.93 -8.11 -4.43
C SER A 13 4.60 -7.50 -4.89
N ALA A 14 3.46 -8.08 -4.50
CA ALA A 14 2.16 -7.52 -4.86
C ALA A 14 1.90 -6.15 -4.19
N VAL A 15 2.33 -5.97 -2.94
CA VAL A 15 2.24 -4.66 -2.25
C VAL A 15 3.15 -3.63 -2.94
N GLU A 16 4.38 -4.01 -3.29
CA GLU A 16 5.33 -3.15 -3.99
C GLU A 16 4.83 -2.74 -5.38
N GLU A 17 4.24 -3.67 -6.14
CA GLU A 17 3.66 -3.39 -7.45
C GLU A 17 2.50 -2.38 -7.35
N ALA A 18 1.59 -2.60 -6.40
CA ALA A 18 0.46 -1.67 -6.17
C ALA A 18 0.94 -0.29 -5.69
N ALA A 19 1.91 -0.24 -4.78
CA ALA A 19 2.47 1.03 -4.30
C ALA A 19 3.26 1.75 -5.41
N SER A 20 3.96 1.02 -6.28
CA SER A 20 4.66 1.61 -7.43
C SER A 20 3.68 2.17 -8.46
N GLU A 21 2.58 1.47 -8.75
CA GLU A 21 1.49 1.99 -9.58
C GLU A 21 0.96 3.31 -9.03
N LEU A 22 0.73 3.37 -7.71
CA LEU A 22 0.24 4.57 -7.05
C LEU A 22 1.25 5.73 -7.05
N ALA A 23 2.54 5.44 -6.84
CA ALA A 23 3.62 6.42 -6.91
C ALA A 23 3.72 7.03 -8.31
N LEU A 24 3.58 6.21 -9.37
CA LEU A 24 3.59 6.67 -10.75
C LEU A 24 2.36 7.52 -11.09
N LEU A 25 1.19 7.20 -10.55
CA LEU A 25 -0.03 7.97 -10.77
C LEU A 25 -0.06 9.32 -10.05
N SER A 26 0.79 9.49 -9.04
CA SER A 26 0.86 10.69 -8.19
C SER A 26 2.12 11.53 -8.41
N VAL A 27 3.06 11.06 -9.22
CA VAL A 27 4.35 11.71 -9.44
C VAL A 27 4.18 13.11 -10.04
N GLU A 28 4.83 14.10 -9.44
CA GLU A 28 4.83 15.50 -9.90
C GLU A 28 3.45 16.19 -9.92
N VAL A 29 2.47 15.65 -9.20
CA VAL A 29 1.13 16.25 -9.08
C VAL A 29 0.95 16.79 -7.66
N PRO A 30 1.01 18.11 -7.43
CA PRO A 30 0.93 18.68 -6.09
C PRO A 30 -0.29 18.27 -5.27
N LEU A 31 -1.44 18.11 -5.94
CA LEU A 31 -2.69 17.68 -5.31
C LEU A 31 -2.64 16.24 -4.77
N LEU A 32 -1.69 15.44 -5.26
CA LEU A 32 -1.51 14.04 -4.93
C LEU A 32 -0.25 13.78 -4.09
N TYR A 33 0.42 14.80 -3.57
CA TYR A 33 1.63 14.62 -2.76
C TYR A 33 1.42 13.70 -1.55
N ASP A 34 0.26 13.77 -0.91
CA ASP A 34 -0.06 12.89 0.22
C ASP A 34 -0.12 11.41 -0.18
N VAL A 35 -0.62 11.13 -1.39
CA VAL A 35 -0.69 9.80 -1.99
C VAL A 35 0.72 9.32 -2.36
N GLN A 36 1.52 10.20 -2.95
CA GLN A 36 2.89 9.91 -3.33
C GLN A 36 3.77 9.59 -2.11
N ALA A 37 3.63 10.39 -1.05
CA ALA A 37 4.32 10.18 0.22
C ALA A 37 3.92 8.84 0.88
N MET A 38 2.63 8.51 0.84
CA MET A 38 2.12 7.22 1.33
C MET A 38 2.69 6.05 0.54
N ALA A 39 2.61 6.10 -0.80
CA ALA A 39 3.17 5.07 -1.68
C ALA A 39 4.67 4.86 -1.43
N THR A 40 5.42 5.95 -1.27
CA THR A 40 6.86 5.91 -0.99
C THR A 40 7.15 5.28 0.37
N SER A 41 6.38 5.63 1.39
CA SER A 41 6.51 5.05 2.74
C SER A 41 6.21 3.55 2.74
N VAL A 42 5.20 3.11 1.98
CA VAL A 42 4.88 1.70 1.81
C VAL A 42 6.02 0.96 1.09
N LEU A 43 6.59 1.52 0.02
CA LEU A 43 7.73 0.93 -0.67
C LEU A 43 8.95 0.76 0.24
N GLN A 44 9.22 1.76 1.08
CA GLN A 44 10.29 1.68 2.08
C GLN A 44 10.02 0.58 3.11
N ALA A 45 8.80 0.49 3.63
CA ALA A 45 8.38 -0.57 4.55
C ALA A 45 8.52 -1.97 3.92
N CYS A 46 8.15 -2.13 2.64
CA CYS A 46 8.34 -3.37 1.90
C CYS A 46 9.83 -3.74 1.74
N SER A 47 10.69 -2.75 1.50
CA SER A 47 12.14 -2.96 1.42
C SER A 47 12.71 -3.48 2.74
N GLU A 48 12.33 -2.87 3.86
CA GLU A 48 12.73 -3.30 5.20
C GLU A 48 12.24 -4.72 5.52
N LEU A 49 10.97 -5.02 5.26
CA LEU A 49 10.41 -6.37 5.41
C LEU A 49 11.16 -7.38 4.56
N ARG A 50 11.49 -7.03 3.32
CA ARG A 50 12.22 -7.92 2.40
C ARG A 50 13.62 -8.24 2.90
N ILE A 51 14.33 -7.26 3.46
CA ILE A 51 15.64 -7.48 4.09
C ILE A 51 15.48 -8.45 5.26
N SER A 52 14.52 -8.21 6.14
CA SER A 52 14.25 -9.08 7.29
C SER A 52 13.86 -10.51 6.89
N VAL A 53 12.99 -10.70 5.90
CA VAL A 53 12.58 -12.02 5.40
C VAL A 53 13.76 -12.80 4.80
N ARG A 54 14.72 -12.10 4.18
CA ARG A 54 15.94 -12.70 3.65
C ARG A 54 16.89 -13.11 4.78
N ALA A 55 17.05 -12.28 5.81
CA ALA A 55 18.02 -12.45 6.88
C ALA A 55 17.55 -13.36 8.04
N ALA A 56 16.25 -13.47 8.28
CA ALA A 56 15.72 -14.26 9.40
C ALA A 56 15.91 -15.76 9.17
N ASP A 57 16.19 -16.54 10.20
CA ASP A 57 16.07 -17.99 10.15
C ASP A 57 14.61 -18.44 10.21
N LYS A 58 14.33 -19.71 9.89
CA LYS A 58 12.95 -20.20 9.75
C LYS A 58 12.13 -20.10 11.05
N ALA A 59 12.75 -20.35 12.20
CA ALA A 59 12.07 -20.40 13.49
C ALA A 59 11.71 -18.99 14.00
N ASP A 60 12.55 -17.99 13.71
CA ASP A 60 12.40 -16.65 14.27
C ASP A 60 11.64 -15.69 13.35
N LEU A 61 11.29 -16.12 12.14
CA LEU A 61 10.68 -15.26 11.13
C LEU A 61 9.39 -14.60 11.61
N PRO A 62 8.40 -15.30 12.20
CA PRO A 62 7.14 -14.68 12.56
C PRO A 62 7.29 -13.65 13.69
N GLY A 63 7.99 -14.02 14.78
CA GLY A 63 8.25 -13.11 15.91
C GLY A 63 9.10 -11.90 15.52
N ARG A 64 10.07 -12.08 14.61
CA ARG A 64 10.89 -10.98 14.10
C ARG A 64 10.08 -10.02 13.23
N LEU A 65 9.10 -10.51 12.46
CA LEU A 65 8.26 -9.67 11.61
C LEU A 65 7.26 -8.85 12.43
N LEU A 66 6.59 -9.47 13.42
CA LEU A 66 5.61 -8.78 14.28
C LEU A 66 6.20 -7.60 15.06
N GLY A 67 7.48 -7.65 15.41
CA GLY A 67 8.16 -6.57 16.12
C GLY A 67 8.64 -5.40 15.24
N MET A 68 8.39 -5.43 13.92
CA MET A 68 8.91 -4.41 13.02
C MET A 68 7.95 -3.22 12.87
N ASN A 69 8.48 -2.01 13.06
CA ASN A 69 7.77 -0.75 12.84
C ASN A 69 7.18 -0.63 11.42
N CYS A 70 7.82 -1.24 10.42
CA CYS A 70 7.33 -1.23 9.04
C CYS A 70 5.96 -1.89 8.88
N LEU A 71 5.54 -2.80 9.78
CA LEU A 71 4.17 -3.32 9.77
C LEU A 71 3.16 -2.25 10.16
N GLY A 72 3.46 -1.44 11.18
CA GLY A 72 2.64 -0.30 11.56
C GLY A 72 2.50 0.73 10.44
N THR A 73 3.56 0.93 9.64
CA THR A 73 3.47 1.76 8.41
C THR A 73 2.50 1.19 7.39
N LEU A 74 2.47 -0.13 7.21
CA LEU A 74 1.52 -0.78 6.29
C LEU A 74 0.09 -0.71 6.82
N GLU A 75 -0.11 -0.90 8.12
CA GLU A 75 -1.42 -0.76 8.78
C GLU A 75 -1.95 0.66 8.65
N ALA A 76 -1.13 1.67 8.94
CA ALA A 76 -1.52 3.07 8.80
C ALA A 76 -1.93 3.43 7.36
N ALA A 77 -1.39 2.75 6.35
CA ALA A 77 -1.81 2.94 4.96
C ALA A 77 -3.21 2.38 4.67
N LEU A 78 -3.72 1.43 5.47
CA LEU A 78 -5.09 0.91 5.34
C LEU A 78 -6.16 1.88 5.84
N ASP A 79 -5.82 2.73 6.79
CA ASP A 79 -6.74 3.65 7.45
C ASP A 79 -6.90 4.98 6.68
N ARG A 80 -6.15 5.16 5.60
CA ARG A 80 -6.17 6.39 4.81
C ARG A 80 -7.27 6.37 3.77
N ASP A 81 -8.15 7.36 3.85
CA ASP A 81 -9.13 7.69 2.81
C ASP A 81 -8.60 8.80 1.89
N ASP A 82 -7.44 8.54 1.28
CA ASP A 82 -6.81 9.50 0.39
C ASP A 82 -7.67 9.76 -0.86
N ALA A 83 -8.42 8.76 -1.33
CA ALA A 83 -9.29 8.86 -2.50
C ALA A 83 -10.39 9.92 -2.34
N SER A 84 -11.19 9.85 -1.27
CA SER A 84 -12.25 10.83 -1.03
C SER A 84 -11.68 12.22 -0.76
N THR A 85 -10.51 12.30 -0.12
CA THR A 85 -9.80 13.58 0.08
C THR A 85 -9.40 14.23 -1.26
N ILE A 86 -8.90 13.42 -2.20
CA ILE A 86 -8.49 13.88 -3.54
C ILE A 86 -9.70 14.30 -4.36
N GLU A 87 -10.77 13.50 -4.33
CA GLU A 87 -12.03 13.80 -5.01
C GLU A 87 -12.54 15.19 -4.58
N GLN A 88 -12.61 15.43 -3.27
CA GLN A 88 -13.02 16.73 -2.74
C GLN A 88 -12.10 17.86 -3.20
N ARG A 89 -10.77 17.68 -3.14
CA ARG A 89 -9.80 18.69 -3.61
C ARG A 89 -9.97 19.01 -5.10
N PHE A 90 -10.27 18.02 -5.92
CA PHE A 90 -10.52 18.25 -7.34
C PHE A 90 -11.84 18.97 -7.59
N PHE A 91 -12.91 18.62 -6.87
CA PHE A 91 -14.19 19.34 -6.94
C PHE A 91 -14.04 20.80 -6.52
N ASP A 92 -13.33 21.08 -5.42
CA ASP A 92 -13.13 22.45 -4.92
C ASP A 92 -12.34 23.35 -5.91
N LEU A 93 -11.53 22.74 -6.79
CA LEU A 93 -10.71 23.44 -7.78
C LEU A 93 -11.40 23.59 -9.15
N LEU A 94 -12.48 22.85 -9.39
CA LEU A 94 -13.26 22.95 -10.62
C LEU A 94 -14.39 23.97 -10.40
N PRO A 95 -14.39 25.13 -11.09
CA PRO A 95 -15.51 26.05 -11.01
C PRO A 95 -16.78 25.38 -11.54
N ASP A 96 -17.96 25.80 -11.04
CA ASP A 96 -19.33 25.31 -11.34
C ASP A 96 -19.68 25.14 -12.83
N GLN A 97 -18.81 25.54 -13.77
CA GLN A 97 -18.97 25.45 -15.22
C GLN A 97 -17.98 24.51 -15.91
N SER A 98 -17.27 23.62 -15.19
CA SER A 98 -16.36 22.66 -15.83
C SER A 98 -17.10 21.50 -16.51
N GLU A 99 -18.05 21.80 -17.41
CA GLU A 99 -18.47 20.84 -18.42
C GLU A 99 -17.40 20.82 -19.51
N GLY A 100 -16.61 19.74 -19.57
CA GLY A 100 -15.58 19.59 -20.59
C GLY A 100 -14.66 18.39 -20.34
N ASP A 101 -13.80 18.12 -21.32
CA ASP A 101 -12.86 16.98 -21.33
C ASP A 101 -11.96 16.94 -20.09
N LEU A 102 -11.68 18.08 -19.46
CA LEU A 102 -10.88 18.16 -18.24
C LEU A 102 -11.57 17.53 -17.03
N ALA A 103 -12.87 17.79 -16.82
CA ALA A 103 -13.61 17.21 -15.69
C ALA A 103 -13.74 15.69 -15.85
N GLY A 104 -14.02 15.23 -17.07
CA GLY A 104 -14.03 13.79 -17.38
C GLY A 104 -12.66 13.13 -17.20
N PHE A 105 -11.58 13.82 -17.59
CA PHE A 105 -10.21 13.35 -17.34
C PHE A 105 -9.89 13.24 -15.86
N LEU A 106 -10.20 14.27 -15.07
CA LEU A 106 -9.94 14.27 -13.62
C LEU A 106 -10.75 13.18 -12.92
N GLN A 107 -12.02 13.01 -13.25
CA GLN A 107 -12.85 11.94 -12.70
C GLN A 107 -12.28 10.55 -13.06
N ALA A 108 -11.86 10.34 -14.31
CA ALA A 108 -11.21 9.09 -14.71
C ALA A 108 -9.89 8.85 -13.96
N TRP A 109 -9.14 9.90 -13.65
CA TRP A 109 -7.91 9.81 -12.89
C TRP A 109 -8.14 9.49 -11.41
N VAL A 110 -9.12 10.14 -10.76
CA VAL A 110 -9.56 9.83 -9.40
C VAL A 110 -9.98 8.37 -9.29
N LEU A 111 -10.84 7.89 -10.20
CA LEU A 111 -11.25 6.48 -10.28
C LEU A 111 -10.07 5.52 -10.43
N LYS A 112 -9.00 5.94 -11.11
CA LYS A 112 -7.78 5.13 -11.27
C LYS A 112 -6.97 5.08 -9.98
N ILE A 113 -6.86 6.20 -9.26
CA ILE A 113 -6.20 6.29 -7.96
C ILE A 113 -6.97 5.45 -6.93
N GLU A 114 -8.29 5.58 -6.86
CA GLU A 114 -9.17 4.77 -6.02
C GLU A 114 -8.94 3.27 -6.20
N LYS A 115 -8.95 2.80 -7.46
CA LYS A 115 -8.70 1.40 -7.78
C LYS A 115 -7.31 0.97 -7.33
N ALA A 116 -6.31 1.81 -7.50
CA ALA A 116 -4.94 1.51 -7.06
C ALA A 116 -4.84 1.47 -5.52
N CYS A 117 -5.46 2.41 -4.80
CA CYS A 117 -5.57 2.38 -3.33
C CYS A 117 -6.27 1.11 -2.83
N ALA A 118 -7.39 0.71 -3.46
CA ALA A 118 -8.11 -0.50 -3.09
C ALA A 118 -7.27 -1.78 -3.30
N LYS A 119 -6.55 -1.87 -4.43
CA LYS A 119 -5.60 -2.97 -4.69
C LYS A 119 -4.49 -2.99 -3.63
N LEU A 120 -3.92 -1.84 -3.30
CA LEU A 120 -2.87 -1.71 -2.30
C LEU A 120 -3.36 -2.18 -0.93
N ALA A 121 -4.53 -1.71 -0.50
CA ALA A 121 -5.14 -2.10 0.77
C ALA A 121 -5.41 -3.61 0.83
N GLN A 122 -5.91 -4.20 -0.25
CA GLN A 122 -6.12 -5.65 -0.32
C GLN A 122 -4.80 -6.43 -0.22
N ALA A 123 -3.76 -5.99 -0.94
CA ALA A 123 -2.45 -6.63 -0.91
C ALA A 123 -1.82 -6.57 0.48
N ILE A 124 -1.92 -5.43 1.17
CA ILE A 124 -1.45 -5.24 2.54
C ILE A 124 -2.21 -6.16 3.50
N ARG A 125 -3.55 -6.19 3.45
CA ARG A 125 -4.37 -7.07 4.31
C ARG A 125 -4.00 -8.55 4.13
N TRP A 126 -3.75 -8.99 2.90
CA TRP A 126 -3.31 -10.37 2.64
C TRP A 126 -1.91 -10.66 3.16
N LEU A 127 -1.01 -9.68 3.12
CA LEU A 127 0.32 -9.83 3.70
C LEU A 127 0.25 -9.93 5.22
N MET A 128 -0.51 -9.04 5.88
CA MET A 128 -0.71 -9.04 7.33
C MET A 128 -1.33 -10.34 7.82
N ALA A 129 -2.43 -10.78 7.19
CA ALA A 129 -3.08 -12.04 7.56
C ALA A 129 -2.13 -13.24 7.41
N LEU A 130 -1.25 -13.24 6.41
CA LEU A 130 -0.25 -14.31 6.26
C LEU A 130 0.79 -14.31 7.39
N ILE A 131 1.15 -13.13 7.90
CA ILE A 131 2.11 -12.98 9.01
C ILE A 131 1.44 -13.40 10.33
N GLU A 132 0.19 -13.02 10.59
CA GLU A 132 -0.56 -13.34 11.81
C GLU A 132 -1.00 -14.81 11.91
N VAL A 133 -1.38 -15.44 10.81
CA VAL A 133 -1.78 -16.85 10.80
C VAL A 133 -0.60 -17.77 11.13
N ASP A 134 0.62 -17.41 10.72
CA ASP A 134 1.81 -18.21 11.01
C ASP A 134 2.28 -18.06 12.48
N THR A 135 2.00 -16.92 13.12
CA THR A 135 2.30 -16.72 14.55
C THR A 135 1.33 -17.50 15.44
N SER A 136 0.09 -17.68 14.99
CA SER A 136 -0.96 -18.43 15.71
C SER A 136 -0.80 -19.96 15.59
N GLY A 137 0.01 -20.44 14.65
CA GLY A 137 0.37 -21.86 14.50
C GLY A 137 1.63 -22.27 15.26
N CYS A 138 2.21 -21.36 16.06
CA CYS A 138 3.46 -21.53 16.78
C CYS A 138 3.25 -21.62 18.30
N ASP A 139 2.07 -22.05 18.74
CA ASP A 139 1.88 -22.53 20.12
C ASP A 139 2.27 -24.02 20.20
N VAL A 140 3.14 -24.30 21.18
CA VAL A 140 3.78 -25.56 21.62
C VAL A 140 5.18 -25.84 21.05
#